data_AF-A0A7C7PLD9-F1
#
_entry.id   AF-A0A7C7PLD9-F1
#
_cell.length_a   1.000
_cell.length_b   1.000
_cell.length_c   1.000
_cell.angle_alpha   90.00
_cell.angle_beta   90.00
_cell.angle_gamma   90.00
#
_symmetry.space_group_name_H-M   'P 1'
#
loop_
_entity.id
_entity.type
_entity.pdbx_description
1 polymer ?
#
loop_
_entity_poly.entity_id
_entity_poly.type
_entity_poly.pdbx_seq_one_letter_code
_entity_poly.pdbx_strand_id
1 'polypeptide(L)'
;MAAVPGAEGSAAVVDVHTLFLHIAIILLSGKVLGTLFSRLGLPAVLGEVLAGVILGQSLLGVIPLSEAIKVLAELGVILLLFEVGLEADI
;
A
#
# COMPACT_ATOMS: atom_id res chain seq x y z
N MET A 1 24.11 -28.20 28.35
CA MET A 1 24.35 -26.78 28.02
C MET A 1 24.85 -26.72 26.57
N ALA A 2 23.96 -26.90 25.60
CA ALA A 2 24.32 -26.84 24.19
C ALA A 2 23.98 -25.43 23.68
N ALA A 3 25.01 -24.72 23.20
CA ALA A 3 24.85 -23.48 22.47
C ALA A 3 24.02 -23.76 21.22
N VAL A 4 22.89 -23.04 21.06
CA VAL A 4 22.18 -22.98 19.78
C VAL A 4 22.93 -21.98 18.91
N PRO A 5 23.50 -22.41 17.77
CA PRO A 5 24.21 -21.52 16.86
C PRO A 5 23.22 -20.87 15.88
N GLY A 6 23.36 -19.55 15.70
CA GLY A 6 23.17 -18.89 14.40
C GLY A 6 21.78 -18.91 13.76
N ALA A 7 20.77 -18.34 14.43
CA ALA A 7 19.58 -17.82 13.75
C ALA A 7 19.67 -16.30 13.58
N GLU A 8 20.82 -15.81 13.09
CA GLU A 8 20.95 -14.44 12.62
C GLU A 8 20.62 -14.40 11.13
N GLY A 9 19.66 -13.55 10.74
CA GLY A 9 19.63 -12.97 9.39
C GLY A 9 18.66 -13.60 8.39
N SER A 10 17.36 -13.39 8.56
CA SER A 10 16.48 -13.10 7.43
C SER A 10 15.33 -12.19 7.84
N ALA A 11 15.68 -11.05 8.46
CA ALA A 11 14.82 -9.88 8.34
C ALA A 11 14.81 -9.58 6.84
N ALA A 12 13.72 -9.89 6.16
CA ALA A 12 13.60 -9.77 4.71
C ALA A 12 13.95 -8.32 4.29
N VAL A 13 15.18 -8.13 3.82
CA VAL A 13 15.60 -6.89 3.19
C VAL A 13 14.86 -6.88 1.87
N VAL A 14 13.76 -6.12 1.81
CA VAL A 14 13.02 -5.94 0.56
C VAL A 14 13.94 -5.18 -0.38
N ASP A 15 14.37 -5.83 -1.45
CA ASP A 15 15.18 -5.19 -2.48
C ASP A 15 14.45 -3.95 -3.02
N VAL A 16 15.21 -2.87 -3.23
CA VAL A 16 14.67 -1.59 -3.71
C VAL A 16 13.91 -1.78 -5.03
N HIS A 17 14.42 -2.62 -5.93
CA HIS A 17 13.74 -2.95 -7.19
C HIS A 17 12.36 -3.59 -6.96
N THR A 18 12.27 -4.53 -6.02
CA THR A 18 11.03 -5.22 -5.66
C THR A 18 10.04 -4.26 -5.00
N LEU A 19 10.53 -3.34 -4.16
CA LEU A 19 9.72 -2.29 -3.56
C LEU A 19 9.11 -1.36 -4.62
N PHE A 20 9.90 -0.89 -5.58
CA PHE A 20 9.38 -0.06 -6.67
C PHE A 20 8.33 -0.80 -7.52
N LEU A 21 8.54 -2.10 -7.76
CA LEU A 21 7.57 -2.93 -8.46
C LEU A 21 6.26 -3.04 -7.67
N HIS A 22 6.33 -3.28 -6.35
CA HIS A 22 5.13 -3.29 -5.50
C HIS A 22 4.38 -1.96 -5.52
N ILE A 23 5.08 -0.83 -5.41
CA ILE A 23 4.46 0.50 -5.50
C ILE A 23 3.80 0.69 -6.87
N ALA A 24 4.48 0.32 -7.96
CA ALA A 24 3.92 0.41 -9.31
C ALA A 24 2.63 -0.43 -9.44
N ILE A 25 2.61 -1.65 -8.91
CA ILE A 25 1.41 -2.49 -8.89
C ILE A 25 0.29 -1.84 -8.09
N ILE A 26 0.55 -1.36 -6.87
CA ILE A 26 -0.44 -0.71 -5.99
C ILE A 26 -1.05 0.52 -6.69
N LEU A 27 -0.22 1.39 -7.25
CA LEU A 27 -0.66 2.61 -7.93
C LEU A 27 -1.47 2.28 -9.19
N LEU A 28 -1.00 1.30 -9.98
CA LEU A 28 -1.68 0.91 -11.21
C LEU A 28 -3.03 0.26 -10.92
N SER A 29 -3.08 -0.69 -9.98
CA SER A 29 -4.33 -1.35 -9.60
C SER A 29 -5.33 -0.36 -8.99
N GLY A 30 -4.85 0.53 -8.10
CA GLY A 30 -5.67 1.56 -7.49
C GLY A 30 -6.27 2.48 -8.53
N LYS A 31 -5.44 2.97 -9.47
CA LYS A 31 -5.91 3.81 -10.58
C LYS A 31 -6.93 3.10 -11.47
N VAL A 32 -6.68 1.84 -11.84
CA VAL A 32 -7.58 1.06 -12.70
C VAL A 32 -8.92 0.83 -12.01
N LEU A 33 -8.94 0.36 -10.76
CA LEU A 33 -10.17 0.09 -10.03
C LEU A 33 -10.89 1.38 -9.63
N GLY A 34 -10.17 2.42 -9.22
CA GLY A 34 -10.73 3.74 -8.93
C GLY A 34 -11.43 4.33 -10.15
N THR A 35 -10.77 4.29 -11.31
CA THR A 35 -11.37 4.72 -12.59
C THR A 35 -12.60 3.89 -12.95
N LEU A 36 -12.55 2.58 -12.73
CA LEU A 36 -13.69 1.69 -12.98
C LEU A 36 -14.87 2.07 -12.08
N PHE A 37 -14.64 2.32 -10.80
CA PHE A 37 -15.69 2.73 -9.85
C PHE A 37 -16.28 4.09 -10.20
N SER A 38 -15.44 5.07 -10.57
CA SER A 38 -15.94 6.37 -11.05
C SER A 38 -16.83 6.24 -12.28
N ARG A 39 -16.51 5.32 -13.21
CA ARG A 39 -17.35 5.05 -14.39
C ARG A 39 -18.70 4.40 -14.03
N LEU A 40 -18.77 3.70 -12.90
CA LEU A 40 -20.00 3.11 -12.38
C LEU A 40 -20.83 4.10 -11.53
N GLY A 41 -20.37 5.35 -11.37
CA GLY A 41 -21.02 6.36 -10.53
C GLY A 41 -20.74 6.21 -9.03
N LEU A 42 -19.73 5.41 -8.66
CA LEU A 42 -19.29 5.21 -7.28
C LEU A 42 -18.09 6.12 -6.95
N PRO A 43 -17.88 6.50 -5.67
CA PRO A 43 -16.67 7.19 -5.25
C PRO A 43 -15.41 6.39 -5.62
N ALA A 44 -14.43 7.06 -6.25
CA ALA A 44 -13.17 6.44 -6.71
C ALA A 44 -12.42 5.72 -5.58
N VAL A 45 -12.40 6.34 -4.40
CA VAL A 45 -11.73 5.83 -3.18
C VAL A 45 -12.20 4.42 -2.82
N LEU A 46 -13.47 4.06 -3.07
CA LEU A 46 -13.95 2.70 -2.81
C LEU A 46 -13.25 1.67 -3.72
N GLY A 47 -12.99 2.01 -4.98
CA GLY A 47 -12.25 1.17 -5.92
C GLY A 47 -10.78 1.02 -5.52
N GLU A 48 -10.16 2.11 -5.05
CA GLU A 48 -8.77 2.10 -4.57
C GLU A 48 -8.59 1.23 -3.32
N VAL A 49 -9.50 1.38 -2.33
CA VAL A 49 -9.53 0.52 -1.14
C VAL A 49 -9.73 -0.93 -1.53
N LEU A 50 -10.65 -1.23 -2.45
CA LEU A 50 -10.87 -2.58 -2.94
C LEU A 50 -9.61 -3.17 -3.61
N ALA A 51 -8.89 -2.38 -4.41
CA ALA A 51 -7.59 -2.77 -4.97
C ALA A 51 -6.60 -3.15 -3.86
N GLY A 52 -6.52 -2.35 -2.80
CA GLY A 52 -5.68 -2.64 -1.64
C GLY A 52 -6.07 -3.94 -0.92
N VAL A 53 -7.38 -4.18 -0.72
CA VAL A 53 -7.88 -5.41 -0.07
C VAL A 53 -7.58 -6.65 -0.93
N ILE A 54 -7.73 -6.54 -2.25
CA ILE A 54 -7.43 -7.63 -3.20
C ILE A 54 -5.93 -7.96 -3.21
N LEU A 55 -5.07 -6.95 -3.32
CA LEU A 55 -3.62 -7.14 -3.40
C LEU A 55 -2.96 -7.47 -2.06
N GLY A 56 -3.54 -6.99 -0.97
CA GLY A 56 -3.04 -7.19 0.39
C GLY A 56 -3.16 -8.64 0.86
N GLN A 57 -2.61 -8.89 2.05
CA GLN A 57 -2.62 -10.23 2.67
C GLN A 57 -4.01 -10.74 3.05
N SER A 58 -5.02 -9.89 3.03
CA SER A 58 -6.41 -10.27 3.30
C SER A 58 -7.05 -11.14 2.21
N LEU A 59 -6.57 -11.06 0.96
CA LEU A 59 -7.11 -11.86 -0.15
C LEU A 59 -6.02 -12.62 -0.91
N LEU A 60 -5.22 -11.95 -1.76
CA LEU A 60 -4.23 -12.63 -2.61
C LEU A 60 -2.84 -12.71 -1.97
N GLY A 61 -2.50 -11.81 -1.05
CA GLY A 61 -1.18 -11.78 -0.41
C GLY A 61 -0.03 -11.46 -1.35
N VAL A 62 -0.29 -10.72 -2.44
CA VAL A 62 0.71 -10.33 -3.45
C VAL A 62 1.70 -9.33 -2.88
N ILE A 63 1.22 -8.38 -2.06
CA ILE A 63 2.05 -7.33 -1.47
C ILE A 63 2.34 -7.68 0.01
N PRO A 64 3.62 -7.89 0.39
CA PRO A 64 3.99 -8.10 1.77
C PRO A 64 3.89 -6.80 2.58
N LEU A 65 3.50 -6.92 3.85
CA LEU A 65 3.45 -5.79 4.77
C LEU A 65 4.88 -5.41 5.22
N SER A 66 5.54 -4.56 4.44
CA SER A 66 6.87 -4.02 4.77
C SER A 66 6.76 -2.68 5.48
N GLU A 67 7.78 -2.34 6.28
CA GLU A 67 7.85 -1.06 6.99
C GLU A 67 7.80 0.14 6.02
N ALA A 68 8.47 0.02 4.87
CA ALA A 68 8.46 1.07 3.86
C ALA A 68 7.07 1.33 3.25
N ILE A 69 6.27 0.29 3.03
CA ILE A 69 4.88 0.44 2.54
C ILE A 69 4.00 1.09 3.61
N LYS A 70 4.20 0.76 4.89
CA LYS A 70 3.48 1.42 6.00
C LYS A 70 3.79 2.91 6.07
N VAL A 71 5.06 3.28 6.06
CA VAL A 71 5.48 4.69 6.07
C VAL A 71 4.90 5.43 4.86
N LEU A 72 4.90 4.81 3.68
CA LEU A 72 4.32 5.42 2.49
C LEU A 72 2.79 5.59 2.59
N ALA A 73 2.09 4.65 3.22
CA ALA A 73 0.66 4.75 3.48
C ALA A 73 0.35 5.87 4.49
N GLU A 74 1.14 5.99 5.56
CA GLU A 74 1.01 7.09 6.53
C GLU A 74 1.26 8.45 5.87
N LEU A 75 2.29 8.56 5.03
CA LEU A 75 2.53 9.75 4.23
C LEU A 75 1.36 10.08 3.31
N GLY A 76 0.79 9.06 2.64
CA GLY A 76 -0.40 9.24 1.81
C GLY A 76 -1.58 9.82 2.58
N VAL A 77 -1.88 9.28 3.77
CA VAL A 77 -2.95 9.79 4.64
C VAL A 77 -2.67 11.22 5.09
N ILE A 78 -1.42 11.54 5.48
CA ILE A 78 -1.03 12.90 5.86
C ILE A 78 -1.23 13.87 4.70
N LEU A 79 -0.82 13.50 3.48
CA LEU A 79 -1.01 14.34 2.29
C LEU A 79 -2.49 14.54 1.96
N LEU A 80 -3.31 13.50 2.06
CA LEU A 80 -4.76 13.59 1.86
C LEU A 80 -5.44 14.50 2.89
N LEU A 81 -5.11 14.34 4.17
CA LEU A 81 -5.65 15.20 5.23
C LEU A 81 -5.16 16.65 5.08
N PHE A 82 -3.94 16.85 4.61
CA PHE A 82 -3.42 18.17 4.31
C PHE A 82 -4.15 18.81 3.13
N GLU A 83 -4.40 18.06 2.05
CA GLU A 83 -5.21 18.51 0.91
C GLU A 83 -6.62 18.92 1.34
N VAL A 84 -7.30 18.06 2.12
CA VAL A 84 -8.62 18.37 2.70
C VAL A 84 -8.57 19.63 3.58
N GLY A 85 -7.50 19.80 4.35
CA GLY A 85 -7.30 20.99 5.17
C GLY A 85 -7.03 22.27 4.38
N LEU A 86 -6.37 22.18 3.21
CA LEU A 86 -6.15 23.31 2.31
C LEU A 86 -7.41 23.72 1.54
N GLU A 87 -8.28 22.76 1.23
CA GLU A 87 -9.53 22.99 0.50
C GLU A 87 -10.69 23.42 1.43
N ALA A 88 -10.54 23.22 2.74
CA ALA A 88 -11.41 23.76 3.76
C ALA A 88 -11.24 25.28 3.90
N ASP A 89 -11.90 26.02 3.01
CA ASP A 89 -12.15 27.45 3.17
C ASP A 89 -13.19 27.67 4.29
N ILE A 90 -12.93 28.63 5.18
CA ILE A 90 -13.83 29.03 6.28
C ILE A 90 -14.81 30.12 5.84
#